data_AF-A0A8H5Y5T4-F1
#
_entry.id   AF-A0A8H5Y5T4-F1
#
_cell.length_a   1.000
_cell.length_b   1.000
_cell.length_c   1.000
_cell.angle_alpha   90.00
_cell.angle_beta   90.00
_cell.angle_gamma   90.00
#
_symmetry.space_group_name_H-M   'P 1'
#
loop_
_entity.id
_entity.type
_entity.pdbx_description
1 polymer ?
#
loop_
_entity_poly.entity_id
_entity_poly.type
_entity_poly.pdbx_seq_one_letter_code
_entity_poly.pdbx_strand_id
1 'polypeptide(L)'
;MSGEAISSLLFRCDDSAGQDCRSPFIYNSLQQRFGLAKDFPEISNYLEFGQLSRQVLMEDEEKVKGLLEKYPSSIHEINHLGQTPVHIAVQTQNARILSMLVNHADLKVLNTKDNNSHYAIDHAIDALCHVREPGKETGSTVCNGCKVLNVLLRSESALFTNCVQRAMQLPIHNTPTCLEGQKNIIRSLASRRKELEILAQRELTPGERQGLRFCQAGLLDQNAAQTQRLLESKKCHIPMHLRVYDNAESLEDSKSVYMLISHGDVAESALRSGFFMPITLFNDVFRSLAEWLNSCNLGPRHQDFLFSSYICWLVDQSGDLHSTVLTLWGRTTAAHYFMAYLGQSQPSFQRAHRVSLSTTVSNMIFEEDNVDGCRCQCSPKGCTPLNKFLGAITGQQCWVLALGIAETISIVLKHWEYMCDLLHHVGYDLTKQHWVESAAIRHFTFFILDIRHTCCYLGNGNGSKAYGPLSTADRREIEEEDSSRLELFEQLFMEFRRERVNYAGLLSFAREYWAPKMEAVYREIDSYVLTETQVQSAEAVGVVWECYGPQLSPCTDILPGDQETEEDISELEKLLRELDEVATDPERPSLV
;
A
#
# COMPACT_ATOMS: atom_id res chain seq x y z
N MET A 1 -9.75 5.96 -28.72
CA MET A 1 -9.00 4.68 -28.79
C MET A 1 -8.80 4.32 -30.25
N SER A 2 -7.73 3.58 -30.59
CA SER A 2 -7.60 2.93 -31.89
C SER A 2 -8.62 1.78 -32.00
N GLY A 3 -9.05 1.44 -33.22
CA GLY A 3 -10.00 0.34 -33.47
C GLY A 3 -9.56 -1.01 -32.89
N GLU A 4 -8.27 -1.21 -32.67
CA GLU A 4 -7.68 -2.42 -32.06
C GLU A 4 -8.15 -2.68 -30.63
N ALA A 5 -8.35 -1.64 -29.80
CA ALA A 5 -8.83 -1.83 -28.44
C ALA A 5 -10.31 -2.24 -28.39
N ILE A 6 -11.11 -1.85 -29.39
CA ILE A 6 -12.50 -2.30 -29.56
C ILE A 6 -12.51 -3.72 -30.11
N SER A 7 -11.69 -4.04 -31.12
CA SER A 7 -11.55 -5.40 -31.65
C SER A 7 -11.03 -6.40 -30.60
N SER A 8 -10.09 -6.02 -29.74
CA SER A 8 -9.62 -6.86 -28.63
C SER A 8 -10.71 -7.07 -27.57
N LEU A 9 -11.62 -6.10 -27.38
CA LEU A 9 -12.77 -6.25 -26.50
C LEU A 9 -13.79 -7.24 -27.08
N LEU A 10 -14.10 -7.07 -28.37
CA LEU A 10 -15.05 -7.88 -29.11
C LEU A 10 -14.56 -9.34 -29.22
N PHE A 11 -13.27 -9.55 -29.47
CA PHE A 11 -12.67 -10.89 -29.52
C PHE A 11 -12.81 -11.66 -28.19
N ARG A 12 -12.65 -10.98 -27.05
CA ARG A 12 -12.84 -11.60 -25.72
C ARG A 12 -14.29 -11.90 -25.38
N CYS A 13 -15.23 -11.12 -25.92
CA CYS A 13 -16.67 -11.35 -25.76
C CYS A 13 -17.17 -12.48 -26.68
N ASP A 14 -16.61 -12.63 -27.89
CA ASP A 14 -16.94 -13.73 -28.80
C ASP A 14 -16.50 -15.11 -28.26
N ASP A 15 -15.35 -15.19 -27.58
CA ASP A 15 -14.86 -16.43 -26.96
C ASP A 15 -15.64 -16.83 -25.68
N SER A 16 -16.40 -15.92 -25.08
CA SER A 16 -17.10 -16.12 -23.80
C SER A 16 -18.60 -15.80 -23.85
N ALA A 17 -19.23 -15.98 -25.02
CA ALA A 17 -20.65 -15.77 -25.26
C ALA A 17 -21.53 -16.70 -24.37
N GLY A 18 -21.71 -16.29 -23.13
CA GLY A 18 -22.42 -16.98 -22.06
C GLY A 18 -22.40 -16.12 -20.78
N GLN A 19 -23.20 -16.49 -19.78
CA GLN A 19 -23.35 -15.77 -18.51
C GLN A 19 -22.06 -15.64 -17.66
N ASP A 20 -20.91 -16.07 -18.19
CA ASP A 20 -19.61 -16.10 -17.50
C ASP A 20 -18.61 -15.05 -18.03
N CYS A 21 -19.03 -14.14 -18.92
CA CYS A 21 -18.17 -13.07 -19.41
C CYS A 21 -17.76 -12.14 -18.25
N ARG A 22 -16.53 -12.27 -17.78
CA ARG A 22 -15.92 -11.35 -16.81
C ARG A 22 -15.47 -10.09 -17.51
N SER A 23 -15.55 -8.96 -16.81
CA SER A 23 -15.14 -7.67 -17.38
C SER A 23 -13.65 -7.74 -17.81
N PRO A 24 -13.31 -7.49 -19.09
CA PRO A 24 -11.91 -7.52 -19.57
C PRO A 24 -11.08 -6.36 -19.02
N PHE A 25 -11.73 -5.39 -18.36
CA PHE A 25 -11.12 -4.20 -17.82
C PHE A 25 -10.65 -4.47 -16.38
N ILE A 26 -9.56 -5.22 -16.22
CA ILE A 26 -9.05 -5.55 -14.88
C ILE A 26 -8.32 -4.34 -14.25
N TYR A 27 -7.89 -3.33 -15.04
CA TYR A 27 -6.94 -2.31 -14.57
C TYR A 27 -7.20 -0.83 -14.95
N ASN A 28 -8.30 -0.47 -15.62
CA ASN A 28 -8.58 0.94 -15.98
C ASN A 28 -9.58 1.60 -15.02
N SER A 29 -9.50 2.92 -14.82
CA SER A 29 -10.44 3.69 -13.98
C SER A 29 -11.91 3.44 -14.38
N LEU A 30 -12.84 3.35 -13.41
CA LEU A 30 -14.29 3.16 -13.69
C LEU A 30 -14.83 4.19 -14.69
N GLN A 31 -14.27 5.39 -14.70
CA GLN A 31 -14.67 6.47 -15.58
C GLN A 31 -14.22 6.27 -17.03
N GLN A 32 -13.00 5.75 -17.27
CA GLN A 32 -12.56 5.41 -18.63
C GLN A 32 -13.42 4.31 -19.24
N ARG A 33 -13.90 3.37 -18.43
CA ARG A 33 -14.75 2.24 -18.85
C ARG A 33 -16.13 2.69 -19.38
N PHE A 34 -16.72 3.75 -18.83
CA PHE A 34 -18.09 4.18 -19.19
C PHE A 34 -18.19 5.48 -19.97
N GLY A 35 -17.15 6.32 -19.99
CA GLY A 35 -17.01 7.31 -21.06
C GLY A 35 -17.10 6.60 -22.43
N LEU A 36 -16.42 5.45 -22.56
CA LEU A 36 -16.51 4.58 -23.74
C LEU A 36 -17.94 4.12 -24.07
N ALA A 37 -18.73 3.65 -23.10
CA ALA A 37 -20.10 3.19 -23.36
C ALA A 37 -21.08 4.33 -23.70
N LYS A 38 -20.83 5.54 -23.18
CA LYS A 38 -21.59 6.75 -23.52
C LYS A 38 -21.20 7.32 -24.89
N ASP A 39 -19.91 7.27 -25.21
CA ASP A 39 -19.35 7.76 -26.47
C ASP A 39 -19.60 6.78 -27.64
N PHE A 40 -19.80 5.48 -27.34
CA PHE A 40 -20.09 4.41 -28.29
C PHE A 40 -21.30 3.57 -27.85
N PRO A 41 -22.54 4.04 -28.11
CA PRO A 41 -23.76 3.34 -27.74
C PRO A 41 -23.88 1.93 -28.31
N GLU A 42 -23.15 1.61 -29.38
CA GLU A 42 -23.08 0.29 -30.00
C GLU A 42 -22.58 -0.77 -29.02
N ILE A 43 -21.72 -0.41 -28.06
CA ILE A 43 -21.23 -1.29 -26.98
C ILE A 43 -22.41 -1.85 -26.16
N SER A 44 -23.49 -1.09 -25.98
CA SER A 44 -24.68 -1.55 -25.26
C SER A 44 -25.42 -2.68 -25.98
N ASN A 45 -25.28 -2.79 -27.32
CA ASN A 45 -25.84 -3.91 -28.07
C ASN A 45 -24.99 -5.18 -27.86
N TYR A 46 -23.66 -5.04 -27.85
CA TYR A 46 -22.74 -6.17 -27.65
C TYR A 46 -22.80 -6.76 -26.25
N LEU A 47 -23.05 -5.93 -25.23
CA LEU A 47 -23.19 -6.39 -23.85
C LEU A 47 -24.62 -6.80 -23.49
N GLU A 48 -25.55 -6.82 -24.47
CA GLU A 48 -26.97 -7.11 -24.29
C GLU A 48 -27.66 -6.27 -23.20
N PHE A 49 -27.46 -4.96 -23.23
CA PHE A 49 -28.19 -4.08 -22.32
C PHE A 49 -29.68 -4.11 -22.70
N GLY A 50 -30.54 -4.40 -21.72
CA GLY A 50 -31.98 -4.29 -21.89
C GLY A 50 -32.44 -2.84 -22.08
N GLN A 51 -33.74 -2.66 -22.36
CA GLN A 51 -34.27 -1.35 -22.73
C GLN A 51 -34.14 -0.34 -21.59
N LEU A 52 -34.38 -0.76 -20.35
CA LEU A 52 -34.22 0.11 -19.17
C LEU A 52 -32.76 0.47 -18.97
N SER A 53 -31.86 -0.53 -19.01
CA SER A 53 -30.41 -0.35 -18.83
C SER A 53 -29.81 0.64 -19.84
N ARG A 54 -30.31 0.64 -21.09
CA ARG A 54 -29.94 1.65 -22.11
C ARG A 54 -30.41 3.05 -21.74
N GLN A 55 -31.66 3.22 -21.30
CA GLN A 55 -32.16 4.56 -20.91
C GLN A 55 -31.44 5.09 -19.66
N VAL A 56 -31.09 4.21 -18.73
CA VAL A 56 -30.25 4.53 -17.57
C VAL A 56 -28.89 5.04 -18.02
N LEU A 57 -28.23 4.33 -18.95
CA LEU A 57 -26.93 4.73 -19.51
C LEU A 57 -26.99 6.09 -20.23
N MET A 58 -28.08 6.36 -20.94
CA MET A 58 -28.32 7.64 -21.63
C MET A 58 -28.75 8.78 -20.69
N GLU A 59 -28.93 8.49 -19.40
CA GLU A 59 -29.35 9.43 -18.36
C GLU A 59 -30.71 10.11 -18.64
N ASP A 60 -31.63 9.43 -19.34
CA ASP A 60 -32.96 9.96 -19.69
C ASP A 60 -33.98 9.68 -18.57
N GLU A 61 -34.05 10.59 -17.59
CA GLU A 61 -34.89 10.48 -16.39
C GLU A 61 -36.38 10.19 -16.71
N GLU A 62 -36.95 10.88 -17.69
CA GLU A 62 -38.37 10.73 -18.05
C GLU A 62 -38.66 9.38 -18.71
N LYS A 63 -37.78 8.91 -19.60
CA LYS A 63 -37.95 7.58 -20.21
C LYS A 63 -37.71 6.46 -19.22
N VAL A 64 -36.74 6.59 -18.31
CA VAL A 64 -36.53 5.61 -17.23
C VAL A 64 -37.80 5.50 -16.39
N LYS A 65 -38.37 6.63 -15.96
CA LYS A 65 -39.62 6.64 -15.20
C LYS A 65 -40.78 6.00 -15.98
N GLY A 66 -40.98 6.41 -17.23
CA GLY A 66 -42.05 5.85 -18.07
C GLY A 66 -41.91 4.35 -18.34
N LEU A 67 -40.68 3.84 -18.45
CA LEU A 67 -40.43 2.40 -18.60
C LEU A 67 -40.71 1.62 -17.32
N LEU A 68 -40.32 2.14 -16.15
CA LEU A 68 -40.59 1.49 -14.87
C LEU A 68 -42.09 1.44 -14.57
N GLU A 69 -42.84 2.49 -14.88
CA GLU A 69 -44.29 2.53 -14.71
C GLU A 69 -45.01 1.56 -15.66
N LYS A 70 -44.55 1.45 -16.91
CA LYS A 70 -45.19 0.62 -17.93
C LYS A 70 -44.78 -0.86 -17.86
N TYR A 71 -43.53 -1.12 -17.49
CA TYR A 71 -42.94 -2.46 -17.43
C TYR A 71 -42.09 -2.62 -16.15
N PRO A 72 -42.71 -2.78 -14.96
CA PRO A 72 -41.97 -2.91 -13.71
C PRO A 72 -40.95 -4.05 -13.68
N SER A 73 -41.22 -5.14 -14.42
CA SER A 73 -40.30 -6.29 -14.52
C SER A 73 -38.97 -5.98 -15.20
N SER A 74 -38.86 -4.86 -15.93
CA SER A 74 -37.59 -4.41 -16.55
C SER A 74 -36.49 -4.11 -15.52
N ILE A 75 -36.84 -3.91 -14.24
CA ILE A 75 -35.87 -3.74 -13.16
C ILE A 75 -34.98 -4.99 -12.95
N HIS A 76 -35.43 -6.16 -13.42
CA HIS A 76 -34.71 -7.44 -13.36
C HIS A 76 -33.86 -7.72 -14.61
N GLU A 77 -33.68 -6.75 -15.51
CA GLU A 77 -32.73 -6.88 -16.62
C GLU A 77 -31.34 -7.27 -16.08
N ILE A 78 -30.68 -8.19 -16.77
CA ILE A 78 -29.30 -8.60 -16.49
C ILE A 78 -28.59 -8.63 -17.83
N ASN A 79 -27.47 -7.91 -17.94
CA ASN A 79 -26.65 -7.87 -19.13
C ASN A 79 -25.64 -9.05 -19.16
N HIS A 80 -24.81 -9.16 -20.21
CA HIS A 80 -23.80 -10.22 -20.32
C HIS A 80 -22.72 -10.21 -19.22
N LEU A 81 -22.55 -9.10 -18.51
CA LEU A 81 -21.62 -8.98 -17.38
C LEU A 81 -22.29 -9.34 -16.04
N GLY A 82 -23.54 -9.79 -16.05
CA GLY A 82 -24.31 -10.07 -14.83
C GLY A 82 -24.84 -8.81 -14.14
N GLN A 83 -24.79 -7.64 -14.79
CA GLN A 83 -25.15 -6.36 -14.17
C GLN A 83 -26.64 -6.06 -14.33
N THR A 84 -27.24 -5.58 -13.23
CA THR A 84 -28.61 -5.05 -13.19
C THR A 84 -28.66 -3.57 -13.55
N PRO A 85 -29.83 -2.99 -13.87
CA PRO A 85 -29.98 -1.54 -14.05
C PRO A 85 -29.42 -0.69 -12.91
N VAL A 86 -29.44 -1.21 -11.66
CA VAL A 86 -28.87 -0.55 -10.48
C VAL A 86 -27.35 -0.45 -10.58
N HIS A 87 -26.65 -1.50 -11.06
CA HIS A 87 -25.19 -1.45 -11.30
C HIS A 87 -24.85 -0.37 -12.34
N ILE A 88 -25.62 -0.31 -13.42
CA ILE A 88 -25.41 0.66 -14.50
C ILE A 88 -25.67 2.09 -13.99
N ALA A 89 -26.72 2.32 -13.21
CA ALA A 89 -27.04 3.64 -12.66
C ALA A 89 -26.00 4.17 -11.68
N VAL A 90 -25.32 3.30 -10.93
CA VAL A 90 -24.20 3.69 -10.07
C VAL A 90 -23.07 4.28 -10.90
N GLN A 91 -22.81 3.71 -12.07
CA GLN A 91 -21.72 4.10 -12.96
C GLN A 91 -21.99 5.43 -13.67
N THR A 92 -23.26 5.79 -13.90
CA THR A 92 -23.62 7.10 -14.49
C THR A 92 -23.44 8.27 -13.51
N GLN A 93 -23.25 7.98 -12.21
CA GLN A 93 -23.13 9.00 -11.16
C GLN A 93 -24.37 9.90 -11.01
N ASN A 94 -25.52 9.49 -11.57
CA ASN A 94 -26.79 10.20 -11.46
C ASN A 94 -27.63 9.63 -10.31
N ALA A 95 -27.57 10.29 -9.14
CA ALA A 95 -28.29 9.88 -7.95
C ALA A 95 -29.83 9.93 -8.09
N ARG A 96 -30.38 10.74 -9.00
CA ARG A 96 -31.84 10.81 -9.25
C ARG A 96 -32.33 9.55 -9.94
N ILE A 97 -31.66 9.15 -11.02
CA ILE A 97 -31.96 7.90 -11.72
C ILE A 97 -31.81 6.71 -10.78
N LEU A 98 -30.72 6.66 -10.01
CA LEU A 98 -30.54 5.61 -9.03
C LEU A 98 -31.67 5.58 -7.98
N SER A 99 -32.11 6.73 -7.48
CA SER A 99 -33.23 6.79 -6.53
C SER A 99 -34.53 6.25 -7.13
N MET A 100 -34.81 6.55 -8.41
CA MET A 100 -35.96 6.01 -9.11
C MET A 100 -35.91 4.48 -9.22
N LEU A 101 -34.74 3.92 -9.55
CA LEU A 101 -34.55 2.48 -9.65
C LEU A 101 -34.65 1.80 -8.28
N VAL A 102 -34.00 2.35 -7.25
CA VAL A 102 -34.02 1.80 -5.89
C VAL A 102 -35.43 1.77 -5.31
N ASN A 103 -36.28 2.75 -5.63
CA ASN A 103 -37.68 2.75 -5.21
C ASN A 103 -38.54 1.65 -5.88
N HIS A 104 -38.10 1.11 -7.02
CA HIS A 104 -38.80 0.03 -7.74
C HIS A 104 -38.10 -1.33 -7.61
N ALA A 105 -36.84 -1.35 -7.14
CA ALA A 105 -36.04 -2.56 -7.02
C ALA A 105 -36.45 -3.37 -5.79
N ASP A 106 -36.52 -4.69 -5.95
CA ASP A 106 -36.65 -5.61 -4.83
C ASP A 106 -35.28 -5.93 -4.21
N LEU A 107 -35.31 -6.64 -3.08
CA LEU A 107 -34.09 -7.03 -2.35
C LEU A 107 -33.15 -7.90 -3.18
N LYS A 108 -33.70 -8.67 -4.14
CA LYS A 108 -32.92 -9.53 -5.02
C LYS A 108 -32.11 -8.70 -6.00
N VAL A 109 -32.72 -7.71 -6.66
CA VAL A 109 -32.03 -6.84 -7.63
C VAL A 109 -30.96 -5.99 -6.96
N LEU A 110 -31.25 -5.41 -5.78
CA LEU A 110 -30.31 -4.57 -5.03
C LEU A 110 -29.06 -5.34 -4.58
N ASN A 111 -29.21 -6.65 -4.33
CA ASN A 111 -28.15 -7.52 -3.81
C ASN A 111 -27.77 -8.63 -4.80
N THR A 112 -28.01 -8.43 -6.11
CA THR A 112 -27.47 -9.29 -7.16
C THR A 112 -26.00 -8.97 -7.35
N LYS A 113 -25.17 -10.01 -7.52
CA LYS A 113 -23.77 -9.86 -7.91
C LYS A 113 -23.64 -9.88 -9.42
N ASP A 114 -22.72 -9.09 -9.94
CA ASP A 114 -22.24 -9.24 -11.30
C ASP A 114 -21.30 -10.45 -11.46
N ASN A 115 -20.82 -10.70 -12.68
CA ASN A 115 -19.92 -11.82 -12.99
C ASN A 115 -18.54 -11.69 -12.31
N ASN A 116 -18.19 -10.50 -11.83
CA ASN A 116 -17.00 -10.24 -11.03
C ASN A 116 -17.25 -10.42 -9.52
N SER A 117 -18.43 -10.92 -9.14
CA SER A 117 -18.88 -11.08 -7.75
C SER A 117 -19.00 -9.76 -6.98
N HIS A 118 -19.21 -8.64 -7.67
CA HIS A 118 -19.42 -7.33 -7.06
C HIS A 118 -20.90 -6.98 -7.01
N TYR A 119 -21.32 -6.38 -5.91
CA TYR A 119 -22.64 -5.77 -5.74
C TYR A 119 -22.63 -4.34 -6.30
N ALA A 120 -23.81 -3.77 -6.56
CA ALA A 120 -23.92 -2.38 -6.99
C ALA A 120 -23.26 -1.38 -6.01
N ILE A 121 -23.26 -1.69 -4.71
CA ILE A 121 -22.58 -0.84 -3.70
C ILE A 121 -21.05 -0.89 -3.81
N ASP A 122 -20.47 -2.00 -4.28
CA ASP A 122 -19.02 -2.12 -4.50
C ASP A 122 -18.59 -1.17 -5.63
N HIS A 123 -19.37 -1.11 -6.71
CA HIS A 123 -19.17 -0.13 -7.78
C HIS A 123 -19.30 1.31 -7.28
N ALA A 124 -20.20 1.57 -6.33
CA ALA A 124 -20.38 2.90 -5.75
C ALA A 124 -19.20 3.31 -4.85
N ILE A 125 -18.63 2.35 -4.11
CA ILE A 125 -17.41 2.52 -3.33
C ILE A 125 -16.23 2.83 -4.24
N ASP A 126 -16.05 2.06 -5.32
CA ASP A 126 -14.95 2.27 -6.24
C ASP A 126 -15.06 3.64 -6.96
N ALA A 127 -16.28 4.13 -7.17
CA ALA A 127 -16.52 5.47 -7.70
C ALA A 127 -16.14 6.62 -6.74
N LEU A 128 -15.98 6.36 -5.43
CA LEU A 128 -15.48 7.36 -4.47
C LEU A 128 -14.04 7.80 -4.77
N CYS A 129 -13.29 6.96 -5.50
CA CYS A 129 -11.92 7.23 -5.89
C CYS A 129 -11.83 8.04 -7.19
N HIS A 130 -12.92 8.32 -7.90
CA HIS A 130 -12.87 8.98 -9.23
C HIS A 130 -13.53 10.36 -9.23
N VAL A 131 -13.37 11.10 -8.13
CA VAL A 131 -13.94 12.43 -7.98
C VAL A 131 -13.36 13.37 -9.04
N ARG A 132 -14.16 13.66 -10.09
CA ARG A 132 -13.94 14.83 -10.94
C ARG A 132 -13.84 16.06 -10.05
N GLU A 133 -13.00 16.99 -10.48
CA GLU A 133 -13.02 18.40 -10.08
C GLU A 133 -14.43 18.89 -9.78
N PRO A 134 -14.60 19.82 -8.82
CA PRO A 134 -15.89 20.38 -8.44
C PRO A 134 -16.66 20.85 -9.68
N GLY A 135 -17.57 20.00 -10.15
CA GLY A 135 -18.38 20.28 -11.32
C GLY A 135 -19.42 21.32 -10.96
N LYS A 136 -19.13 22.58 -11.30
CA LYS A 136 -20.07 23.61 -11.79
C LYS A 136 -21.46 23.74 -11.14
N GLU A 137 -21.62 23.42 -9.86
CA GLU A 137 -22.72 23.94 -9.04
C GLU A 137 -22.09 24.71 -7.88
N THR A 138 -22.07 26.03 -8.01
CA THR A 138 -21.72 26.96 -6.94
C THR A 138 -22.61 26.69 -5.72
N GLY A 139 -22.10 25.90 -4.75
CA GLY A 139 -22.73 25.70 -3.44
C GLY A 139 -22.87 24.25 -2.93
N SER A 140 -22.63 23.20 -3.72
CA SER A 140 -22.75 21.81 -3.23
C SER A 140 -21.43 21.28 -2.67
N THR A 141 -21.40 20.95 -1.37
CA THR A 141 -20.21 20.42 -0.66
C THR A 141 -20.00 18.90 -0.81
N VAL A 142 -20.93 18.19 -1.48
CA VAL A 142 -20.93 16.71 -1.56
C VAL A 142 -20.79 16.25 -3.00
N CYS A 143 -19.76 15.44 -3.29
CA CYS A 143 -19.52 14.91 -4.64
C CYS A 143 -20.62 13.94 -5.11
N ASN A 144 -20.78 13.77 -6.42
CA ASN A 144 -21.83 12.93 -7.00
C ASN A 144 -21.70 11.45 -6.59
N GLY A 145 -20.49 10.91 -6.48
CA GLY A 145 -20.26 9.55 -5.96
C GLY A 145 -20.75 9.39 -4.53
N CYS A 146 -20.53 10.41 -3.69
CA CYS A 146 -21.06 10.45 -2.33
C CYS A 146 -22.60 10.53 -2.30
N LYS A 147 -23.25 11.21 -3.28
CA LYS A 147 -24.72 11.21 -3.42
C LYS A 147 -25.25 9.82 -3.81
N VAL A 148 -24.65 9.19 -4.81
CA VAL A 148 -25.02 7.83 -5.30
C VAL A 148 -24.85 6.78 -4.21
N LEU A 149 -23.71 6.77 -3.53
CA LEU A 149 -23.45 5.88 -2.40
C LEU A 149 -24.51 6.07 -1.31
N ASN A 150 -24.87 7.31 -0.98
CA ASN A 150 -25.88 7.58 0.05
C ASN A 150 -27.27 7.06 -0.31
N VAL A 151 -27.62 6.96 -1.59
CA VAL A 151 -28.88 6.31 -2.01
C VAL A 151 -28.83 4.82 -1.64
N LEU A 152 -27.74 4.12 -1.96
CA LEU A 152 -27.58 2.70 -1.64
C LEU A 152 -27.43 2.41 -0.14
N LEU A 153 -26.74 3.28 0.60
CA LEU A 153 -26.58 3.13 2.05
C LEU A 153 -27.89 3.28 2.82
N ARG A 154 -28.85 4.03 2.25
CA ARG A 154 -30.21 4.23 2.79
C ARG A 154 -31.21 3.18 2.32
N SER A 155 -30.86 2.36 1.34
CA SER A 155 -31.65 1.21 0.91
C SER A 155 -31.21 -0.07 1.61
N GLU A 156 -31.91 -1.17 1.30
CA GLU A 156 -31.59 -2.51 1.81
C GLU A 156 -30.43 -3.19 1.06
N SER A 157 -29.48 -2.40 0.55
CA SER A 157 -28.25 -2.91 -0.06
C SER A 157 -27.32 -3.46 1.02
N ALA A 158 -26.66 -4.58 0.76
CA ALA A 158 -25.69 -5.18 1.66
C ALA A 158 -24.49 -4.26 1.91
N LEU A 159 -23.87 -4.37 3.09
CA LEU A 159 -22.64 -3.65 3.43
C LEU A 159 -21.76 -4.59 4.24
N PHE A 160 -21.06 -5.47 3.54
CA PHE A 160 -20.20 -6.48 4.13
C PHE A 160 -18.83 -5.92 4.51
N THR A 161 -18.10 -6.61 5.40
CA THR A 161 -16.80 -6.15 5.89
C THR A 161 -15.77 -5.98 4.77
N ASN A 162 -15.77 -6.85 3.77
CA ASN A 162 -14.88 -6.71 2.60
C ASN A 162 -15.17 -5.43 1.79
N CYS A 163 -16.43 -5.00 1.72
CA CYS A 163 -16.85 -3.75 1.07
C CYS A 163 -16.32 -2.56 1.88
N VAL A 164 -16.49 -2.61 3.20
CA VAL A 164 -15.97 -1.58 4.11
C VAL A 164 -14.45 -1.51 4.02
N GLN A 165 -13.75 -2.64 4.07
CA GLN A 165 -12.31 -2.72 3.93
C GLN A 165 -11.85 -2.10 2.60
N ARG A 166 -12.50 -2.43 1.48
CA ARG A 166 -12.21 -1.81 0.18
C ARG A 166 -12.42 -0.30 0.21
N ALA A 167 -13.48 0.19 0.84
CA ALA A 167 -13.77 1.62 0.92
C ALA A 167 -12.80 2.40 1.82
N MET A 168 -12.29 1.76 2.87
CA MET A 168 -11.33 2.38 3.79
C MET A 168 -9.89 2.27 3.29
N GLN A 169 -9.61 1.36 2.35
CA GLN A 169 -8.38 1.37 1.57
C GLN A 169 -8.37 2.55 0.62
N LEU A 170 -7.21 3.19 0.49
CA LEU A 170 -7.03 4.33 -0.39
C LEU A 170 -6.51 3.86 -1.75
N PRO A 171 -6.89 4.53 -2.85
CA PRO A 171 -6.53 4.10 -4.19
C PRO A 171 -5.01 4.20 -4.40
N ILE A 172 -4.46 3.22 -5.12
CA ILE A 172 -3.03 3.11 -5.46
C ILE A 172 -2.57 4.27 -6.40
N HIS A 173 -3.51 4.96 -7.01
CA HIS A 173 -3.32 6.05 -7.98
C HIS A 173 -3.79 7.38 -7.40
N ASN A 174 -3.15 8.50 -7.79
CA ASN A 174 -3.24 9.90 -7.31
C ASN A 174 -4.64 10.54 -7.29
N THR A 175 -5.65 9.79 -6.91
CA THR A 175 -7.05 10.15 -7.07
C THR A 175 -7.60 10.38 -5.67
N PRO A 176 -8.03 11.61 -5.34
CA PRO A 176 -8.51 11.92 -4.01
C PRO A 176 -9.78 11.11 -3.72
N THR A 177 -9.79 10.38 -2.59
CA THR A 177 -10.97 9.69 -2.10
C THR A 177 -11.92 10.67 -1.40
N CYS A 178 -13.23 10.54 -1.64
CA CYS A 178 -14.24 11.32 -0.90
C CYS A 178 -14.29 10.86 0.58
N LEU A 179 -13.60 11.59 1.48
CA LEU A 179 -13.61 11.33 2.93
C LEU A 179 -15.03 11.32 3.51
N GLU A 180 -15.92 12.19 3.01
CA GLU A 180 -17.32 12.20 3.45
C GLU A 180 -18.06 10.90 3.08
N GLY A 181 -17.67 10.25 1.98
CA GLY A 181 -18.19 8.94 1.57
C GLY A 181 -17.80 7.85 2.55
N GLN A 182 -16.53 7.81 2.94
CA GLN A 182 -16.05 6.91 3.99
C GLN A 182 -16.76 7.15 5.33
N LYS A 183 -16.94 8.42 5.74
CA LYS A 183 -17.72 8.77 6.94
C LYS A 183 -19.17 8.29 6.84
N ASN A 184 -19.82 8.42 5.67
CA ASN A 184 -21.18 7.91 5.46
C ASN A 184 -21.29 6.39 5.58
N ILE A 185 -20.28 5.65 5.08
CA ILE A 185 -20.21 4.19 5.24
C ILE A 185 -20.14 3.83 6.72
N ILE A 186 -19.28 4.48 7.49
CA ILE A 186 -19.15 4.25 8.94
C ILE A 186 -20.45 4.53 9.68
N ARG A 187 -21.12 5.65 9.38
CA ARG A 187 -22.41 5.99 10.01
C ARG A 187 -23.51 4.97 9.66
N SER A 188 -23.58 4.54 8.40
CA SER A 188 -24.54 3.51 7.97
C SER A 188 -24.25 2.16 8.63
N LEU A 189 -22.97 1.78 8.70
CA LEU A 189 -22.52 0.57 9.40
C LEU A 189 -22.94 0.61 10.87
N ALA A 190 -22.74 1.73 11.57
CA ALA A 190 -23.16 1.91 12.95
C ALA A 190 -24.67 1.68 13.15
N SER A 191 -25.51 2.25 12.28
CA SER A 191 -26.97 2.03 12.32
C SER A 191 -27.32 0.55 12.18
N ARG A 192 -26.73 -0.11 11.18
CA ARG A 192 -26.96 -1.54 10.90
C ARG A 192 -26.49 -2.44 12.04
N ARG A 193 -25.38 -2.10 12.71
CA ARG A 193 -24.90 -2.83 13.90
C ARG A 193 -25.85 -2.69 15.08
N LYS A 194 -26.45 -1.52 15.28
CA LYS A 194 -27.48 -1.31 16.29
C LYS A 194 -28.75 -2.12 16.00
N GLU A 195 -29.17 -2.19 14.74
CA GLU A 195 -30.33 -2.98 14.32
C GLU A 195 -30.07 -4.49 14.46
N LEU A 196 -28.88 -4.96 14.07
CA LEU A 196 -28.46 -6.35 14.29
C LEU A 196 -28.42 -6.69 15.79
N GLU A 197 -27.98 -5.76 16.64
CA GLU A 197 -28.02 -5.92 18.09
C GLU A 197 -29.45 -6.04 18.61
N ILE A 198 -30.39 -5.21 18.15
CA ILE A 198 -31.81 -5.31 18.53
C ILE A 198 -32.39 -6.68 18.12
N LEU A 199 -32.08 -7.14 16.91
CA LEU A 199 -32.48 -8.47 16.45
C LEU A 199 -31.90 -9.57 17.35
N ALA A 200 -30.60 -9.49 17.66
CA ALA A 200 -29.92 -10.42 18.55
C ALA A 200 -30.52 -10.42 19.96
N GLN A 201 -30.89 -9.25 20.49
CA GLN A 201 -31.53 -9.13 21.81
C GLN A 201 -32.90 -9.82 21.88
N ARG A 202 -33.64 -9.85 20.76
CA ARG A 202 -34.95 -10.51 20.66
C ARG A 202 -34.84 -12.03 20.56
N GLU A 203 -33.87 -12.53 19.81
CA GLU A 203 -33.79 -13.95 19.42
C GLU A 203 -32.83 -14.77 20.29
N LEU A 204 -31.90 -14.12 21.01
CA LEU A 204 -30.88 -14.79 21.82
C LEU A 204 -31.22 -14.82 23.31
N THR A 205 -30.86 -15.93 23.96
CA THR A 205 -31.02 -16.11 25.41
C THR A 205 -30.07 -15.19 26.20
N PRO A 206 -30.34 -14.91 27.48
CA PRO A 206 -29.44 -14.11 28.31
C PRO A 206 -28.00 -14.65 28.38
N GLY A 207 -27.81 -15.97 28.46
CA GLY A 207 -26.46 -16.58 28.54
C GLY A 207 -25.66 -16.43 27.25
N GLU A 208 -26.31 -16.57 26.10
CA GLU A 208 -25.68 -16.33 24.79
C GLU A 208 -25.31 -14.86 24.61
N ARG A 209 -26.18 -13.95 25.05
CA ARG A 209 -25.92 -12.51 25.01
C ARG A 209 -24.73 -12.11 25.89
N GLN A 210 -24.58 -12.77 27.04
CA GLN A 210 -23.41 -12.60 27.89
C GLN A 210 -22.12 -13.08 27.21
N GLY A 211 -22.18 -14.20 26.48
CA GLY A 211 -21.06 -14.72 25.69
C GLY A 211 -20.61 -13.80 24.55
N LEU A 212 -21.55 -13.08 23.93
CA LEU A 212 -21.29 -12.10 22.86
C LEU A 212 -20.96 -10.69 23.38
N ARG A 213 -20.83 -10.52 24.71
CA ARG A 213 -20.50 -9.26 25.38
C ARG A 213 -21.45 -8.08 25.09
N PHE A 214 -22.73 -8.36 24.78
CA PHE A 214 -23.76 -7.30 24.65
C PHE A 214 -23.96 -6.44 25.90
N CYS A 215 -23.42 -6.88 27.06
CA CYS A 215 -23.50 -6.14 28.32
C CYS A 215 -22.39 -5.08 28.47
N GLN A 216 -21.46 -4.96 27.52
CA GLN A 216 -20.45 -3.90 27.51
C GLN A 216 -20.99 -2.68 26.75
N ALA A 217 -20.63 -1.47 27.20
CA ALA A 217 -21.03 -0.25 26.52
C ALA A 217 -20.32 -0.12 25.16
N GLY A 218 -21.08 0.02 24.07
CA GLY A 218 -20.56 0.21 22.71
C GLY A 218 -21.38 -0.53 21.66
N LEU A 219 -21.18 -0.17 20.38
CA LEU A 219 -21.80 -0.89 19.27
C LEU A 219 -21.21 -2.29 19.08
N LEU A 220 -22.03 -3.18 18.50
CA LEU A 220 -21.61 -4.50 18.05
C LEU A 220 -20.58 -4.39 16.90
N ASP A 221 -19.29 -4.44 17.23
CA ASP A 221 -18.17 -4.34 16.27
C ASP A 221 -17.52 -5.71 16.05
N GLN A 222 -16.48 -6.04 16.83
CA GLN A 222 -15.69 -7.30 16.72
C GLN A 222 -16.54 -8.58 16.83
N ASN A 223 -17.66 -8.53 17.55
CA ASN A 223 -18.54 -9.69 17.76
C ASN A 223 -19.70 -9.74 16.76
N ALA A 224 -19.75 -8.84 15.77
CA ALA A 224 -20.85 -8.80 14.80
C ALA A 224 -20.96 -10.10 14.00
N ALA A 225 -19.82 -10.62 13.52
CA ALA A 225 -19.78 -11.85 12.73
C ALA A 225 -20.21 -13.07 13.56
N GLN A 226 -19.73 -13.16 14.80
CA GLN A 226 -20.14 -14.20 15.74
C GLN A 226 -21.64 -14.12 16.07
N THR A 227 -22.19 -12.91 16.16
CA THR A 227 -23.63 -12.69 16.36
C THR A 227 -24.43 -13.20 15.17
N GLN A 228 -24.01 -12.89 13.94
CA GLN A 228 -24.64 -13.41 12.74
C GLN A 228 -24.62 -14.94 12.73
N ARG A 229 -23.47 -15.57 12.98
CA ARG A 229 -23.35 -17.04 13.06
C ARG A 229 -24.32 -17.67 14.05
N LEU A 230 -24.45 -17.06 15.23
CA LEU A 230 -25.32 -17.60 16.27
C LEU A 230 -26.80 -17.50 15.86
N LEU A 231 -27.20 -16.38 15.27
CA LEU A 231 -28.55 -16.19 14.73
C LEU A 231 -28.84 -17.17 13.58
N GLU A 232 -27.89 -17.38 12.67
CA GLU A 232 -27.98 -18.36 11.57
C GLU A 232 -28.11 -19.80 12.11
N SER A 233 -27.36 -20.16 13.16
CA SER A 233 -27.45 -21.52 13.77
C SER A 233 -28.81 -21.82 14.40
N LYS A 234 -29.54 -20.77 14.80
CA LYS A 234 -30.94 -20.84 15.27
C LYS A 234 -31.97 -20.79 14.14
N LYS A 235 -31.53 -20.77 12.88
CA LYS A 235 -32.39 -20.61 11.69
C LYS A 235 -33.18 -19.29 11.72
N CYS A 236 -32.66 -18.26 12.38
CA CYS A 236 -33.23 -16.92 12.32
C CYS A 236 -32.97 -16.32 10.93
N HIS A 237 -33.99 -15.70 10.34
CA HIS A 237 -33.82 -14.97 9.08
C HIS A 237 -33.20 -13.60 9.37
N ILE A 238 -31.99 -13.38 8.86
CA ILE A 238 -31.26 -12.11 9.00
C ILE A 238 -31.39 -11.35 7.68
N PRO A 239 -31.99 -10.14 7.68
CA PRO A 239 -32.06 -9.29 6.49
C PRO A 239 -30.68 -9.04 5.90
N MET A 240 -30.57 -9.06 4.56
CA MET A 240 -29.29 -8.96 3.86
C MET A 240 -28.48 -7.72 4.26
N HIS A 241 -29.14 -6.58 4.46
CA HIS A 241 -28.51 -5.32 4.83
C HIS A 241 -27.91 -5.31 6.26
N LEU A 242 -28.31 -6.24 7.14
CA LEU A 242 -27.77 -6.40 8.50
C LEU A 242 -26.63 -7.42 8.57
N ARG A 243 -26.44 -8.23 7.53
CA ARG A 243 -25.37 -9.24 7.50
C ARG A 243 -23.99 -8.58 7.46
N VAL A 244 -23.04 -9.22 8.11
CA VAL A 244 -21.61 -8.88 8.22
C VAL A 244 -20.82 -9.51 7.07
N TYR A 245 -21.13 -10.77 6.77
CA TYR A 245 -20.57 -11.54 5.66
C TYR A 245 -21.69 -12.20 4.84
N ASP A 246 -21.40 -12.48 3.58
CA ASP A 246 -22.36 -13.09 2.65
C ASP A 246 -22.40 -14.62 2.76
N ASN A 247 -21.27 -15.28 2.47
CA ASN A 247 -21.21 -16.75 2.42
C ASN A 247 -20.50 -17.36 3.62
N ALA A 248 -19.28 -16.89 3.88
CA ALA A 248 -18.43 -17.42 4.95
C ALA A 248 -17.79 -16.26 5.71
N GLU A 249 -17.65 -16.46 7.01
CA GLU A 249 -16.89 -15.56 7.89
C GLU A 249 -15.40 -15.62 7.54
N SER A 250 -14.81 -14.45 7.40
CA SER A 250 -13.39 -14.23 7.23
C SER A 250 -12.76 -13.74 8.54
N LEU A 251 -11.42 -13.82 8.64
CA LEU A 251 -10.71 -13.27 9.80
C LEU A 251 -10.91 -11.75 9.95
N GLU A 252 -11.16 -11.02 8.85
CA GLU A 252 -11.41 -9.58 8.85
C GLU A 252 -12.74 -9.23 9.54
N ASP A 253 -13.74 -10.13 9.47
CA ASP A 253 -15.07 -9.90 10.04
C ASP A 253 -15.08 -9.81 11.58
N SER A 254 -14.02 -10.31 12.22
CA SER A 254 -13.83 -10.23 13.68
C SER A 254 -12.93 -9.07 14.11
N LYS A 255 -12.33 -8.33 13.17
CA LYS A 255 -11.49 -7.18 13.50
C LYS A 255 -12.35 -5.99 13.90
N SER A 256 -11.77 -5.10 14.69
CA SER A 256 -12.41 -3.82 14.95
C SER A 256 -12.47 -2.99 13.67
N VAL A 257 -13.53 -2.19 13.49
CA VAL A 257 -13.62 -1.23 12.39
C VAL A 257 -12.39 -0.30 12.32
N TYR A 258 -11.77 0.01 13.46
CA TYR A 258 -10.56 0.81 13.54
C TYR A 258 -9.31 0.14 12.93
N MET A 259 -9.31 -1.19 12.76
CA MET A 259 -8.25 -1.88 12.00
C MET A 259 -8.45 -1.80 10.49
N LEU A 260 -9.62 -1.37 10.03
CA LEU A 260 -9.94 -1.19 8.61
C LEU A 260 -9.73 0.27 8.18
N ILE A 261 -9.93 1.22 9.10
CA ILE A 261 -9.82 2.66 8.85
C ILE A 261 -8.35 3.08 8.69
N SER A 262 -8.08 3.90 7.69
CA SER A 262 -6.75 4.45 7.38
C SER A 262 -6.64 5.97 7.61
N HIS A 263 -7.73 6.64 7.99
CA HIS A 263 -7.78 8.11 8.12
C HIS A 263 -8.37 8.59 9.45
N GLY A 264 -7.72 9.58 10.09
CA GLY A 264 -8.08 10.11 11.41
C GLY A 264 -9.52 10.63 11.50
N ASP A 265 -9.94 11.49 10.56
CA ASP A 265 -11.32 11.99 10.50
C ASP A 265 -12.41 10.90 10.42
N VAL A 266 -12.10 9.78 9.77
CA VAL A 266 -13.03 8.66 9.61
C VAL A 266 -13.09 7.86 10.91
N ALA A 267 -11.95 7.69 11.58
CA ALA A 267 -11.87 7.10 12.92
C ALA A 267 -12.63 7.93 13.97
N GLU A 268 -12.46 9.25 13.94
CA GLU A 268 -13.24 10.18 14.76
C GLU A 268 -14.75 10.05 14.49
N SER A 269 -15.15 9.90 13.22
CA SER A 269 -16.55 9.63 12.87
C SER A 269 -17.04 8.29 13.40
N ALA A 270 -16.19 7.26 13.45
CA ALA A 270 -16.53 5.96 14.04
C ALA A 270 -16.74 6.07 15.55
N LEU A 271 -15.84 6.78 16.24
CA LEU A 271 -15.95 7.02 17.68
C LEU A 271 -17.24 7.76 18.03
N ARG A 272 -17.54 8.85 17.30
CA ARG A 272 -18.79 9.61 17.47
C ARG A 272 -20.04 8.81 17.13
N SER A 273 -19.93 7.80 16.26
CA SER A 273 -21.04 6.93 15.91
C SER A 273 -21.30 5.85 16.97
N GLY A 274 -20.43 5.71 17.98
CA GLY A 274 -20.59 4.78 19.10
C GLY A 274 -19.75 3.49 18.98
N PHE A 275 -18.83 3.41 18.01
CA PHE A 275 -17.89 2.29 17.94
C PHE A 275 -16.88 2.36 19.10
N PHE A 276 -16.75 1.27 19.84
CA PHE A 276 -15.82 1.18 20.96
C PHE A 276 -14.39 1.10 20.45
N MET A 277 -13.53 2.03 20.87
CA MET A 277 -12.11 2.00 20.56
C MET A 277 -11.40 0.98 21.48
N PRO A 278 -10.82 -0.10 20.95
CA PRO A 278 -10.08 -1.06 21.78
C PRO A 278 -8.88 -0.41 22.47
N ILE A 279 -8.65 -0.71 23.73
CA ILE A 279 -7.47 -0.22 24.48
C ILE A 279 -6.17 -0.71 23.82
N THR A 280 -6.20 -1.86 23.16
CA THR A 280 -5.05 -2.46 22.46
C THR A 280 -4.85 -1.91 21.05
N LEU A 281 -5.75 -1.06 20.54
CA LEU A 281 -5.78 -0.63 19.13
C LEU A 281 -4.43 -0.11 18.66
N PHE A 282 -3.80 0.76 19.44
CA PHE A 282 -2.48 1.31 19.11
C PHE A 282 -1.44 0.20 18.91
N ASN A 283 -1.35 -0.75 19.85
CA ASN A 283 -0.42 -1.86 19.78
C ASN A 283 -0.74 -2.81 18.62
N ASP A 284 -2.03 -3.04 18.35
CA ASP A 284 -2.48 -3.92 17.27
C ASP A 284 -2.18 -3.32 15.88
N VAL A 285 -2.33 -1.99 15.72
CA VAL A 285 -1.93 -1.25 14.51
C VAL A 285 -0.43 -1.37 14.27
N PHE A 286 0.39 -1.10 15.29
CA PHE A 286 1.86 -1.18 15.13
C PHE A 286 2.39 -2.61 14.99
N ARG A 287 1.72 -3.60 15.60
CA ARG A 287 2.02 -5.01 15.34
C ARG A 287 1.75 -5.37 13.88
N SER A 288 0.58 -4.95 13.36
CA SER A 288 0.21 -5.19 11.95
C SER A 288 1.19 -4.51 10.99
N LEU A 289 1.64 -3.29 11.32
CA LEU A 289 2.65 -2.58 10.53
C LEU A 289 4.00 -3.31 10.52
N ALA A 290 4.44 -3.81 11.68
CA ALA A 290 5.68 -4.57 11.79
C ALA A 290 5.61 -5.90 11.01
N GLU A 291 4.48 -6.62 11.10
CA GLU A 291 4.23 -7.83 10.32
C GLU A 291 4.26 -7.55 8.81
N TRP A 292 3.65 -6.43 8.38
CA TRP A 292 3.67 -6.00 6.99
C TRP A 292 5.08 -5.68 6.50
N LEU A 293 5.85 -4.88 7.24
CA LEU A 293 7.24 -4.55 6.89
C LEU A 293 8.12 -5.81 6.78
N ASN A 294 7.87 -6.81 7.63
CA ASN A 294 8.58 -8.09 7.59
C ASN A 294 8.06 -9.08 6.53
N SER A 295 6.92 -8.79 5.88
CA SER A 295 6.31 -9.72 4.94
C SER A 295 7.05 -9.75 3.60
N CYS A 296 7.20 -10.95 3.02
CA CYS A 296 7.80 -11.15 1.69
C CYS A 296 6.75 -11.16 0.56
N ASN A 297 5.48 -10.90 0.88
CA ASN A 297 4.41 -11.01 -0.09
C ASN A 297 4.40 -9.79 -1.01
N LEU A 298 4.71 -10.01 -2.29
CA LEU A 298 4.57 -9.06 -3.40
C LEU A 298 3.09 -8.69 -3.73
N GLY A 299 2.21 -8.74 -2.73
CA GLY A 299 0.81 -8.37 -2.88
C GLY A 299 0.68 -6.89 -3.20
N PRO A 300 -0.45 -6.46 -3.81
CA PRO A 300 -0.68 -5.03 -4.05
C PRO A 300 -0.52 -4.28 -2.73
N ARG A 301 0.18 -3.15 -2.77
CA ARG A 301 0.45 -2.29 -1.61
C ARG A 301 -0.87 -1.66 -1.15
N HIS A 302 -1.70 -2.43 -0.45
CA HIS A 302 -3.07 -2.08 -0.05
C HIS A 302 -3.13 -1.06 1.09
N GLN A 303 -2.00 -0.51 1.53
CA GLN A 303 -1.86 0.33 2.71
C GLN A 303 -0.99 1.56 2.47
N ASP A 304 -0.84 1.90 1.21
CA ASP A 304 -0.06 3.02 0.77
C ASP A 304 -0.91 4.29 0.94
N PHE A 305 -0.52 5.11 1.92
CA PHE A 305 -0.86 6.53 2.12
C PHE A 305 -2.20 6.83 2.76
N LEU A 306 -2.15 7.08 4.07
CA LEU A 306 -2.75 8.18 4.87
C LEU A 306 -2.81 7.82 6.37
N PHE A 307 -2.07 6.78 6.78
CA PHE A 307 -1.79 6.51 8.19
C PHE A 307 -1.39 7.75 8.97
N SER A 308 -0.70 8.73 8.39
CA SER A 308 -0.29 9.94 9.11
C SER A 308 -1.44 10.62 9.86
N SER A 309 -2.57 10.85 9.20
CA SER A 309 -3.76 11.43 9.84
C SER A 309 -4.33 10.51 10.93
N TYR A 310 -4.28 9.20 10.70
CA TYR A 310 -4.80 8.20 11.63
C TYR A 310 -3.89 7.97 12.84
N ILE A 311 -2.57 7.98 12.65
CA ILE A 311 -1.54 7.95 13.69
C ILE A 311 -1.63 9.22 14.53
N CYS A 312 -1.81 10.40 13.90
CA CYS A 312 -2.07 11.63 14.66
C CYS A 312 -3.31 11.47 15.54
N TRP A 313 -4.41 10.98 14.97
CA TRP A 313 -5.63 10.71 15.75
C TRP A 313 -5.37 9.68 16.88
N LEU A 314 -4.65 8.59 16.62
CA LEU A 314 -4.31 7.59 17.64
C LEU A 314 -3.49 8.17 18.79
N VAL A 315 -2.51 9.04 18.49
CA VAL A 315 -1.71 9.74 19.51
C VAL A 315 -2.59 10.71 20.30
N ASP A 316 -3.48 11.44 19.63
CA ASP A 316 -4.46 12.31 20.29
C ASP A 316 -5.42 11.51 21.21
N GLN A 317 -5.69 10.24 20.89
CA GLN A 317 -6.48 9.30 21.69
C GLN A 317 -5.68 8.56 22.79
N SER A 318 -4.49 9.04 23.19
CA SER A 318 -3.55 8.46 24.18
C SER A 318 -2.53 7.43 23.69
N GLY A 319 -2.39 7.26 22.38
CA GLY A 319 -1.29 6.49 21.79
C GLY A 319 0.08 7.14 22.06
N ASP A 320 1.10 6.31 22.28
CA ASP A 320 2.45 6.77 22.56
C ASP A 320 3.45 6.15 21.57
N LEU A 321 4.08 6.98 20.74
CA LEU A 321 5.07 6.53 19.77
C LEU A 321 6.39 6.08 20.41
N HIS A 322 6.64 6.39 21.68
CA HIS A 322 7.78 5.86 22.45
C HIS A 322 7.53 4.43 22.92
N SER A 323 6.30 3.93 22.87
CA SER A 323 6.00 2.58 23.29
C SER A 323 6.73 1.56 22.42
N THR A 324 7.26 0.51 23.07
CA THR A 324 7.95 -0.58 22.39
C THR A 324 6.93 -1.49 21.73
N VAL A 325 7.14 -1.78 20.45
CA VAL A 325 6.27 -2.72 19.72
C VAL A 325 6.79 -4.13 19.97
N LEU A 326 6.00 -4.93 20.68
CA LEU A 326 6.31 -6.34 20.98
C LEU A 326 6.38 -7.14 19.66
N THR A 327 7.58 -7.26 19.12
CA THR A 327 7.94 -7.97 17.89
C THR A 327 9.12 -8.89 18.18
N LEU A 328 9.59 -9.64 17.16
CA LEU A 328 10.64 -10.64 17.30
C LEU A 328 12.00 -10.07 17.76
N TRP A 329 12.27 -8.76 17.61
CA TRP A 329 13.60 -8.18 17.86
C TRP A 329 13.58 -6.82 18.60
N GLY A 330 14.23 -6.78 19.77
CA GLY A 330 14.77 -5.56 20.39
C GLY A 330 13.78 -4.55 20.99
N ARG A 331 14.32 -3.42 21.46
CA ARG A 331 13.58 -2.24 21.99
C ARG A 331 13.22 -1.27 20.86
N THR A 332 12.54 -1.74 19.82
CA THR A 332 12.12 -0.88 18.69
C THR A 332 10.78 -0.23 19.03
N THR A 333 10.71 1.10 18.98
CA THR A 333 9.49 1.85 19.32
C THR A 333 8.55 2.01 18.12
N ALA A 334 7.29 2.35 18.38
CA ALA A 334 6.31 2.64 17.33
C ALA A 334 6.78 3.75 16.38
N ALA A 335 7.51 4.76 16.89
CA ALA A 335 8.14 5.81 16.07
C ALA A 335 9.08 5.23 15.00
N HIS A 336 9.87 4.20 15.33
CA HIS A 336 10.81 3.58 14.39
C HIS A 336 10.09 2.89 13.24
N TYR A 337 9.03 2.12 13.54
CA TYR A 337 8.21 1.46 12.53
C TYR A 337 7.47 2.48 11.65
N PHE A 338 6.93 3.53 12.25
CA PHE A 338 6.26 4.59 11.50
C PHE A 338 7.23 5.32 10.54
N MET A 339 8.43 5.66 11.00
CA MET A 339 9.44 6.32 10.16
C MET A 339 9.99 5.42 9.07
N ALA A 340 10.15 4.11 9.33
CA ALA A 340 10.50 3.14 8.29
C ALA A 340 9.42 3.07 7.19
N TYR A 341 8.13 3.05 7.58
CA TYR A 341 7.01 3.11 6.65
C TYR A 341 7.04 4.38 5.80
N LEU A 342 7.21 5.56 6.42
CA LEU A 342 7.30 6.83 5.69
C LEU A 342 8.45 6.85 4.67
N GLY A 343 9.56 6.16 4.96
CA GLY A 343 10.66 6.02 4.01
C GLY A 343 10.30 5.16 2.79
N GLN A 344 9.67 4.00 2.99
CA GLN A 344 9.22 3.12 1.89
C GLN A 344 8.16 3.76 1.00
N SER A 345 7.48 4.75 1.56
CA SER A 345 6.38 5.46 0.94
C SER A 345 6.81 6.56 -0.08
N GLN A 346 8.11 6.76 -0.34
CA GLN A 346 8.63 7.81 -1.23
C GLN A 346 7.90 7.98 -2.60
N PRO A 347 7.57 6.91 -3.37
CA PRO A 347 6.95 7.07 -4.69
C PRO A 347 5.57 7.74 -4.70
N SER A 348 4.85 7.78 -3.57
CA SER A 348 3.56 8.45 -3.53
C SER A 348 3.61 9.85 -2.92
N PHE A 349 4.67 10.20 -2.20
CA PHE A 349 4.96 11.59 -1.84
C PHE A 349 5.33 12.43 -3.05
N GLN A 350 6.16 11.89 -3.95
CA GLN A 350 6.51 12.54 -5.22
C GLN A 350 5.28 12.84 -6.10
N ARG A 351 4.16 12.16 -5.83
CA ARG A 351 2.86 12.34 -6.49
C ARG A 351 1.95 13.39 -5.81
N ALA A 352 2.55 14.35 -5.08
CA ALA A 352 1.92 15.52 -4.45
C ALA A 352 0.96 15.25 -3.28
N HIS A 353 1.12 14.12 -2.58
CA HIS A 353 0.34 13.84 -1.38
C HIS A 353 0.97 14.52 -0.16
N ARG A 354 0.28 15.52 0.40
CA ARG A 354 0.73 16.18 1.64
C ARG A 354 0.49 15.26 2.84
N VAL A 355 1.55 14.95 3.58
CA VAL A 355 1.44 14.34 4.91
C VAL A 355 1.34 15.46 5.92
N SER A 356 0.12 15.69 6.41
CA SER A 356 -0.09 16.53 7.58
C SER A 356 0.19 15.69 8.83
N LEU A 357 1.22 16.03 9.60
CA LEU A 357 1.44 15.50 10.94
C LEU A 357 1.10 16.56 11.98
N SER A 358 0.59 16.14 13.13
CA SER A 358 0.47 17.02 14.29
C SER A 358 1.86 17.37 14.84
N THR A 359 1.97 18.50 15.52
CA THR A 359 3.23 18.90 16.17
C THR A 359 3.70 17.87 17.20
N THR A 360 2.76 17.24 17.92
CA THR A 360 3.05 16.17 18.88
C THR A 360 3.74 14.98 18.21
N VAL A 361 3.15 14.44 17.13
CA VAL A 361 3.75 13.32 16.39
C VAL A 361 5.10 13.70 15.81
N SER A 362 5.20 14.91 15.23
CA SER A 362 6.44 15.41 14.63
C SER A 362 7.57 15.49 15.66
N ASN A 363 7.29 15.94 16.89
CA ASN A 363 8.28 15.99 17.96
C ASN A 363 8.76 14.59 18.37
N MET A 364 7.85 13.61 18.47
CA MET A 364 8.18 12.24 18.90
C MET A 364 9.06 11.48 17.89
N ILE A 365 8.81 11.67 16.59
CA ILE A 365 9.56 10.97 15.52
C ILE A 365 10.91 11.63 15.20
N PHE A 366 11.08 12.91 15.52
CA PHE A 366 12.32 13.67 15.38
C PHE A 366 12.96 13.97 16.75
N GLU A 367 12.83 13.07 17.71
CA GLU A 367 13.56 13.16 18.98
C GLU A 367 14.90 12.42 18.88
N GLU A 368 16.01 13.11 19.18
CA GLU A 368 17.37 12.54 19.10
C GLU A 368 17.58 11.38 20.09
N ASP A 369 16.97 11.46 21.27
CA ASP A 369 17.14 10.48 22.35
C ASP A 369 16.22 9.26 22.21
N ASN A 370 15.29 9.26 21.25
CA ASN A 370 14.48 8.10 20.91
C ASN A 370 15.32 7.12 20.08
N VAL A 371 16.13 6.30 20.76
CA VAL A 371 17.05 5.34 20.12
C VAL A 371 16.63 3.90 20.37
N ASP A 372 16.85 3.04 19.38
CA ASP A 372 16.72 1.59 19.53
C ASP A 372 17.93 0.96 20.24
N GLY A 373 17.92 -0.37 20.36
CA GLY A 373 19.00 -1.14 20.98
C GLY A 373 20.24 -1.37 20.09
N CYS A 374 20.31 -0.79 18.89
CA CYS A 374 21.45 -0.99 18.00
C CYS A 374 22.72 -0.36 18.55
N ARG A 375 23.87 -0.92 18.16
CA ARG A 375 25.18 -0.31 18.42
C ARG A 375 25.97 -0.31 17.12
N CYS A 376 25.94 0.80 16.41
CA CYS A 376 26.45 0.88 15.05
C CYS A 376 27.21 2.17 14.84
N GLN A 377 28.23 2.16 13.98
CA GLN A 377 28.97 3.38 13.65
C GLN A 377 28.09 4.37 12.86
N CYS A 378 27.04 3.88 12.18
CA CYS A 378 26.03 4.72 11.52
C CYS A 378 25.31 5.64 12.53
N SER A 379 25.05 5.16 13.74
CA SER A 379 24.47 5.93 14.85
C SER A 379 24.97 5.41 16.21
N PRO A 380 26.04 6.00 16.78
CA PRO A 380 26.74 5.44 17.95
C PRO A 380 25.87 5.28 19.21
N LYS A 381 24.86 6.13 19.38
CA LYS A 381 23.92 6.09 20.52
C LYS A 381 22.80 5.04 20.35
N GLY A 382 22.66 4.44 19.17
CA GLY A 382 21.51 3.64 18.74
C GLY A 382 20.80 4.30 17.56
N CYS A 383 20.11 3.52 16.73
CA CYS A 383 19.40 4.09 15.58
C CYS A 383 18.18 4.84 16.07
N THR A 384 17.98 6.06 15.57
CA THR A 384 16.76 6.84 15.79
C THR A 384 15.67 6.45 14.77
N PRO A 385 14.42 6.90 14.96
CA PRO A 385 13.40 6.81 13.92
C PRO A 385 13.86 7.43 12.59
N LEU A 386 14.57 8.56 12.63
CA LEU A 386 15.16 9.17 11.43
C LEU A 386 16.13 8.22 10.72
N ASN A 387 16.97 7.47 11.44
CA ASN A 387 17.85 6.49 10.81
C ASN A 387 17.06 5.38 10.11
N LYS A 388 15.90 4.96 10.64
CA LYS A 388 15.05 3.96 9.97
C LYS A 388 14.39 4.52 8.71
N PHE A 389 13.98 5.79 8.73
CA PHE A 389 13.50 6.49 7.53
C PHE A 389 14.61 6.57 6.46
N LEU A 390 15.81 7.01 6.85
CA LEU A 390 16.95 7.15 5.94
C LEU A 390 17.39 5.80 5.35
N GLY A 391 17.43 4.74 6.17
CA GLY A 391 17.70 3.38 5.67
C GLY A 391 16.61 2.86 4.73
N ALA A 392 15.35 3.23 4.96
CA ALA A 392 14.24 2.82 4.10
C ALA A 392 14.29 3.47 2.71
N ILE A 393 14.63 4.77 2.62
CA ILE A 393 14.71 5.48 1.33
C ILE A 393 15.94 5.07 0.51
N THR A 394 17.07 4.73 1.16
CA THR A 394 18.29 4.29 0.44
C THR A 394 18.25 2.83 -0.02
N GLY A 395 17.38 2.00 0.57
CA GLY A 395 17.28 0.57 0.25
C GLY A 395 18.46 -0.28 0.76
N GLN A 396 18.45 -1.58 0.42
CA GLN A 396 19.59 -2.49 0.66
C GLN A 396 20.71 -2.19 -0.36
N GLN A 397 21.95 -2.14 0.13
CA GLN A 397 23.17 -1.73 -0.59
C GLN A 397 23.35 -2.49 -1.91
N CYS A 398 23.82 -1.77 -2.95
CA CYS A 398 24.43 -2.25 -4.23
C CYS A 398 24.34 -1.22 -5.38
N TRP A 399 23.87 0.02 -5.15
CA TRP A 399 23.67 1.00 -6.23
C TRP A 399 24.99 1.47 -6.85
N VAL A 400 26.04 1.67 -6.04
CA VAL A 400 27.34 2.17 -6.53
C VAL A 400 27.99 1.16 -7.49
N LEU A 401 28.00 -0.12 -7.12
CA LEU A 401 28.52 -1.21 -7.96
C LEU A 401 27.68 -1.41 -9.24
N ALA A 402 26.36 -1.21 -9.16
CA ALA A 402 25.46 -1.45 -10.29
C ALA A 402 25.31 -0.26 -11.26
N LEU A 403 25.41 0.99 -10.79
CA LEU A 403 25.07 2.20 -11.54
C LEU A 403 26.21 3.22 -11.65
N GLY A 404 27.28 3.02 -10.88
CA GLY A 404 28.37 3.97 -10.75
C GLY A 404 28.09 5.11 -9.76
N ILE A 405 29.15 5.82 -9.38
CA ILE A 405 29.12 6.84 -8.33
C ILE A 405 28.27 8.06 -8.69
N ALA A 406 28.34 8.55 -9.93
CA ALA A 406 27.64 9.76 -10.34
C ALA A 406 26.11 9.58 -10.27
N GLU A 407 25.60 8.45 -10.77
CA GLU A 407 24.17 8.13 -10.73
C GLU A 407 23.71 7.88 -9.28
N THR A 408 24.56 7.21 -8.47
CA THR A 408 24.26 7.00 -7.05
C THR A 408 24.16 8.32 -6.28
N ILE A 409 25.07 9.27 -6.50
CA ILE A 409 25.01 10.60 -5.90
C ILE A 409 23.75 11.35 -6.34
N SER A 410 23.38 11.27 -7.63
CA SER A 410 22.14 11.87 -8.15
C SER A 410 20.90 11.33 -7.42
N ILE A 411 20.85 10.03 -7.15
CA ILE A 411 19.78 9.38 -6.39
C ILE A 411 19.78 9.83 -4.93
N VAL A 412 20.94 9.88 -4.29
CA VAL A 412 21.07 10.41 -2.93
C VAL A 412 20.59 11.86 -2.82
N LEU A 413 20.88 12.71 -3.79
CA LEU A 413 20.36 14.08 -3.82
C LEU A 413 18.82 14.12 -3.89
N LYS A 414 18.19 13.22 -4.66
CA LYS A 414 16.71 13.07 -4.66
C LYS A 414 16.18 12.62 -3.30
N HIS A 415 16.92 11.80 -2.56
CA HIS A 415 16.56 11.41 -1.19
C HIS A 415 16.70 12.56 -0.18
N TRP A 416 17.70 13.42 -0.34
CA TRP A 416 17.81 14.66 0.44
C TRP A 416 16.62 15.59 0.18
N GLU A 417 16.25 15.79 -1.09
CA GLU A 417 15.09 16.58 -1.48
C GLU A 417 13.82 16.05 -0.81
N TYR A 418 13.59 14.74 -0.90
CA TYR A 418 12.45 14.09 -0.27
C TYR A 418 12.42 14.29 1.25
N MET A 419 13.55 14.13 1.93
CA MET A 419 13.64 14.38 3.37
C MET A 419 13.34 15.85 3.71
N CYS A 420 13.91 16.80 2.96
CA CYS A 420 13.66 18.23 3.17
C CYS A 420 12.19 18.61 2.94
N ASP A 421 11.56 18.04 1.91
CA ASP A 421 10.13 18.23 1.62
C ASP A 421 9.27 17.70 2.76
N LEU A 422 9.59 16.50 3.29
CA LEU A 422 8.93 15.94 4.47
C LEU A 422 9.06 16.86 5.68
N LEU A 423 10.28 17.30 6.01
CA LEU A 423 10.55 18.22 7.12
C LEU A 423 9.76 19.53 6.99
N HIS A 424 9.69 20.08 5.77
CA HIS A 424 8.89 21.27 5.50
C HIS A 424 7.39 21.01 5.71
N HIS A 425 6.88 19.86 5.23
CA HIS A 425 5.47 19.49 5.36
C HIS A 425 5.03 19.27 6.80
N VAL A 426 5.91 18.74 7.65
CA VAL A 426 5.62 18.53 9.07
C VAL A 426 5.84 19.79 9.92
N GLY A 427 6.21 20.91 9.29
CA GLY A 427 6.48 22.18 9.98
C GLY A 427 7.71 22.13 10.89
N TYR A 428 8.65 21.21 10.60
CA TYR A 428 9.85 21.05 11.40
C TYR A 428 10.84 22.19 11.10
N ASP A 429 11.25 22.88 12.16
CA ASP A 429 12.15 24.02 12.05
C ASP A 429 13.62 23.56 12.09
N LEU A 430 14.18 23.34 10.90
CA LEU A 430 15.60 23.03 10.70
C LEU A 430 16.56 24.05 11.36
N THR A 431 16.10 25.28 11.62
CA THR A 431 16.94 26.30 12.25
C THR A 431 17.09 26.13 13.77
N LYS A 432 16.25 25.28 14.39
CA LYS A 432 16.25 25.04 15.85
C LYS A 432 16.88 23.72 16.26
N GLN A 433 16.97 22.74 15.35
CA GLN A 433 17.45 21.39 15.66
C GLN A 433 18.46 20.89 14.61
N HIS A 434 19.75 21.16 14.84
CA HIS A 434 20.85 20.80 13.93
C HIS A 434 21.17 19.30 13.85
N TRP A 435 20.64 18.49 14.77
CA TRP A 435 20.97 17.07 14.86
C TRP A 435 20.46 16.27 13.64
N VAL A 436 19.30 16.63 13.07
CA VAL A 436 18.72 15.99 11.88
C VAL A 436 19.66 16.14 10.68
N GLU A 437 20.18 17.35 10.46
CA GLU A 437 21.14 17.62 9.39
C GLU A 437 22.41 16.78 9.57
N SER A 438 22.92 16.75 10.81
CA SER A 438 24.09 15.96 11.18
C SER A 438 23.87 14.46 10.95
N ALA A 439 22.70 13.93 11.32
CA ALA A 439 22.32 12.54 11.12
C ALA A 439 22.19 12.18 9.63
N ALA A 440 21.61 13.07 8.82
CA ALA A 440 21.51 12.89 7.37
C ALA A 440 22.89 12.88 6.71
N ILE A 441 23.74 13.87 7.00
CA ILE A 441 25.12 13.92 6.46
C ILE A 441 25.87 12.64 6.82
N ARG A 442 25.78 12.19 8.08
CA ARG A 442 26.37 10.93 8.54
C ARG A 442 25.86 9.74 7.74
N HIS A 443 24.54 9.56 7.63
CA HIS A 443 23.93 8.43 6.91
C HIS A 443 24.34 8.37 5.44
N PHE A 444 24.20 9.48 4.71
CA PHE A 444 24.47 9.49 3.27
C PHE A 444 25.95 9.38 2.95
N THR A 445 26.82 9.96 3.78
CA THR A 445 28.28 9.78 3.63
C THR A 445 28.66 8.32 3.88
N PHE A 446 28.09 7.70 4.93
CA PHE A 446 28.31 6.29 5.25
C PHE A 446 27.86 5.37 4.10
N PHE A 447 26.70 5.69 3.50
CA PHE A 447 26.15 4.97 2.34
C PHE A 447 27.03 5.08 1.09
N ILE A 448 27.50 6.28 0.73
CA ILE A 448 28.35 6.47 -0.46
C ILE A 448 29.73 5.82 -0.30
N LEU A 449 30.28 5.81 0.91
CA LEU A 449 31.56 5.12 1.19
C LEU A 449 31.42 3.59 1.23
N ASP A 450 30.22 3.06 0.99
CA ASP A 450 29.91 1.63 0.97
C ASP A 450 30.36 0.91 2.25
N ILE A 451 30.18 1.58 3.40
CA ILE A 451 30.49 0.99 4.70
C ILE A 451 29.31 0.10 5.12
N ARG A 452 29.59 -1.10 5.64
CA ARG A 452 28.53 -2.05 5.98
C ARG A 452 27.77 -1.60 7.22
N HIS A 453 26.44 -1.55 7.10
CA HIS A 453 25.58 -1.23 8.23
C HIS A 453 25.43 -2.45 9.16
N THR A 454 25.79 -2.28 10.42
CA THR A 454 25.50 -3.24 11.52
C THR A 454 24.19 -2.90 12.24
N CYS A 455 23.44 -1.97 11.66
CA CYS A 455 22.18 -1.40 12.15
C CYS A 455 21.05 -2.43 11.90
N CYS A 456 20.07 -2.58 12.81
CA CYS A 456 18.97 -3.53 12.59
C CYS A 456 18.04 -3.05 11.46
N TYR A 457 17.41 -3.99 10.78
CA TYR A 457 16.56 -3.73 9.63
C TYR A 457 15.14 -4.21 9.88
N LEU A 458 14.18 -3.33 9.66
CA LEU A 458 12.77 -3.60 9.94
C LEU A 458 12.02 -4.24 8.77
N GLY A 459 12.71 -4.54 7.67
CA GLY A 459 12.09 -5.00 6.43
C GLY A 459 11.62 -3.83 5.55
N ASN A 460 11.20 -4.14 4.32
CA ASN A 460 10.65 -3.17 3.36
C ASN A 460 9.29 -3.61 2.78
N GLY A 461 8.72 -4.74 3.22
CA GLY A 461 7.52 -5.31 2.62
C GLY A 461 7.65 -5.74 1.15
N ASN A 462 8.85 -5.68 0.56
CA ASN A 462 9.16 -5.99 -0.84
C ASN A 462 10.17 -7.15 -0.95
N GLY A 463 10.04 -8.15 -0.07
CA GLY A 463 10.86 -9.38 -0.13
C GLY A 463 12.09 -9.40 0.77
N SER A 464 12.56 -8.24 1.27
CA SER A 464 13.67 -8.19 2.23
C SER A 464 13.16 -8.43 3.66
N LYS A 465 13.51 -9.57 4.25
CA LYS A 465 13.13 -9.91 5.63
C LYS A 465 13.84 -8.98 6.63
N ALA A 466 13.11 -8.66 7.69
CA ALA A 466 13.67 -7.93 8.81
C ALA A 466 14.70 -8.79 9.56
N TYR A 467 15.70 -8.15 10.15
CA TYR A 467 16.72 -8.81 10.95
C TYR A 467 17.13 -7.94 12.15
N GLY A 468 17.43 -8.60 13.26
CA GLY A 468 17.85 -7.96 14.49
C GLY A 468 19.28 -7.41 14.43
N PRO A 469 19.75 -6.78 15.53
CA PRO A 469 21.14 -6.35 15.62
C PRO A 469 22.10 -7.56 15.55
N LEU A 470 23.24 -7.37 14.89
CA LEU A 470 24.30 -8.39 14.79
C LEU A 470 24.90 -8.74 16.14
N SER A 471 25.52 -9.92 16.22
CA SER A 471 26.24 -10.32 17.42
C SER A 471 27.43 -9.39 17.67
N THR A 472 27.93 -9.34 18.92
CA THR A 472 29.10 -8.52 19.23
C THR A 472 30.37 -8.97 18.53
N ALA A 473 30.46 -10.24 18.11
CA ALA A 473 31.60 -10.78 17.39
C ALA A 473 31.56 -10.32 15.93
N ASP A 474 30.49 -10.65 15.19
CA ASP A 474 30.32 -10.29 13.77
C ASP A 474 30.42 -8.77 13.56
N ARG A 475 29.88 -7.99 14.51
CA ARG A 475 30.01 -6.54 14.44
C ARG A 475 31.46 -6.07 14.55
N ARG A 476 32.26 -6.66 15.44
CA ARG A 476 33.67 -6.27 15.58
C ARG A 476 34.47 -6.66 14.35
N GLU A 477 34.18 -7.82 13.78
CA GLU A 477 34.78 -8.29 12.53
C GLU A 477 34.50 -7.30 11.39
N ILE A 478 33.23 -6.92 11.19
CA ILE A 478 32.86 -5.90 10.19
C ILE A 478 33.55 -4.56 10.47
N GLU A 479 33.60 -4.11 11.74
CA GLU A 479 34.26 -2.86 12.13
C GLU A 479 35.78 -2.89 11.88
N GLU A 480 36.43 -4.04 12.07
CA GLU A 480 37.86 -4.23 11.79
C GLU A 480 38.14 -4.23 10.28
N GLU A 481 37.33 -4.95 9.52
CA GLU A 481 37.43 -5.00 8.06
C GLU A 481 37.18 -3.63 7.41
N ASP A 482 36.21 -2.84 7.93
CA ASP A 482 35.88 -1.51 7.40
C ASP A 482 36.68 -0.37 8.07
N SER A 483 37.67 -0.68 8.93
CA SER A 483 38.39 0.29 9.76
C SER A 483 38.97 1.47 8.98
N SER A 484 39.62 1.22 7.84
CA SER A 484 40.18 2.28 6.99
C SER A 484 39.11 3.23 6.42
N ARG A 485 37.96 2.69 5.99
CA ARG A 485 36.82 3.47 5.49
C ARG A 485 36.13 4.23 6.62
N LEU A 486 36.06 3.65 7.83
CA LEU A 486 35.52 4.31 9.02
C LEU A 486 36.37 5.51 9.45
N GLU A 487 37.70 5.42 9.39
CA GLU A 487 38.59 6.54 9.66
C GLU A 487 38.40 7.68 8.65
N LEU A 488 38.36 7.35 7.35
CA LEU A 488 38.07 8.32 6.29
C LEU A 488 36.70 8.98 6.48
N PHE A 489 35.69 8.18 6.82
CA PHE A 489 34.34 8.64 7.10
C PHE A 489 34.31 9.67 8.23
N GLU A 490 34.96 9.42 9.37
CA GLU A 490 34.97 10.38 10.49
C GLU A 490 35.72 11.68 10.13
N GLN A 491 36.79 11.59 9.34
CA GLN A 491 37.50 12.78 8.84
C GLN A 491 36.59 13.64 7.96
N LEU A 492 35.92 13.02 6.98
CA LEU A 492 34.98 13.68 6.08
C LEU A 492 33.79 14.25 6.83
N PHE A 493 33.24 13.52 7.80
CA PHE A 493 32.12 13.99 8.61
C PHE A 493 32.49 15.25 9.41
N MET A 494 33.71 15.30 9.97
CA MET A 494 34.21 16.48 10.67
C MET A 494 34.52 17.66 9.74
N GLU A 495 34.91 17.39 8.49
CA GLU A 495 35.04 18.40 7.44
C GLU A 495 33.65 18.96 7.07
N PHE A 496 32.69 18.10 6.75
CA PHE A 496 31.33 18.49 6.37
C PHE A 496 30.61 19.28 7.47
N ARG A 497 30.77 18.90 8.73
CA ARG A 497 30.24 19.68 9.86
C ARG A 497 30.76 21.10 9.93
N ARG A 498 32.05 21.31 9.60
CA ARG A 498 32.66 22.64 9.59
C ARG A 498 32.16 23.46 8.41
N GLU A 499 32.11 22.83 7.24
CA GLU A 499 31.75 23.51 6.00
C GLU A 499 30.25 23.80 5.88
N ARG A 500 29.38 23.00 6.52
CA ARG A 500 27.92 23.17 6.51
C ARG A 500 27.46 24.59 6.86
N VAL A 501 28.18 25.30 7.74
CA VAL A 501 27.83 26.65 8.20
C VAL A 501 27.90 27.69 7.08
N ASN A 502 28.67 27.44 6.02
CA ASN A 502 28.86 28.37 4.91
C ASN A 502 27.72 28.38 3.89
N TYR A 503 26.71 27.49 4.04
CA TYR A 503 25.64 27.31 3.08
C TYR A 503 24.28 27.67 3.66
N ALA A 504 23.46 28.35 2.86
CA ALA A 504 22.15 28.85 3.26
C ALA A 504 21.18 27.73 3.68
N GLY A 505 21.28 26.56 3.05
CA GLY A 505 20.44 25.40 3.36
C GLY A 505 21.16 24.07 3.21
N LEU A 506 20.53 23.03 3.73
CA LEU A 506 21.01 21.66 3.65
C LEU A 506 21.15 21.22 2.18
N LEU A 507 20.12 21.44 1.35
CA LEU A 507 20.17 21.08 -0.08
C LEU A 507 21.25 21.80 -0.89
N SER A 508 21.49 23.10 -0.64
CA SER A 508 22.58 23.82 -1.31
C SER A 508 23.94 23.23 -0.92
N PHE A 509 24.15 22.92 0.36
CA PHE A 509 25.36 22.24 0.82
C PHE A 509 25.54 20.87 0.15
N ALA A 510 24.45 20.10 0.05
CA ALA A 510 24.46 18.77 -0.56
C ALA A 510 24.95 18.80 -2.01
N ARG A 511 24.39 19.73 -2.80
CA ARG A 511 24.63 19.85 -4.24
C ARG A 511 25.96 20.53 -4.55
N GLU A 512 26.30 21.58 -3.82
CA GLU A 512 27.44 22.45 -4.15
C GLU A 512 28.76 22.00 -3.51
N TYR A 513 28.70 21.29 -2.37
CA TYR A 513 29.91 20.85 -1.65
C TYR A 513 29.99 19.34 -1.48
N TRP A 514 28.99 18.74 -0.83
CA TRP A 514 29.05 17.33 -0.44
C TRP A 514 29.14 16.41 -1.65
N ALA A 515 28.29 16.60 -2.67
CA ALA A 515 28.28 15.75 -3.86
C ALA A 515 29.61 15.80 -4.66
N PRO A 516 30.13 16.98 -5.05
CA PRO A 516 31.43 17.05 -5.73
C PRO A 516 32.58 16.46 -4.91
N LYS A 517 32.59 16.69 -3.59
CA LYS A 517 33.60 16.14 -2.69
C LYS A 517 33.53 14.62 -2.63
N MET A 518 32.33 14.05 -2.47
CA MET A 518 32.15 12.61 -2.41
C MET A 518 32.52 11.93 -3.74
N GLU A 519 32.23 12.56 -4.87
CA GLU A 519 32.67 12.05 -6.18
C GLU A 519 34.20 12.06 -6.32
N ALA A 520 34.88 13.11 -5.83
CA ALA A 520 36.34 13.18 -5.82
C ALA A 520 36.97 12.12 -4.91
N VAL A 521 36.45 11.97 -3.68
CA VAL A 521 36.89 10.95 -2.72
C VAL A 521 36.69 9.55 -3.29
N TYR A 522 35.53 9.27 -3.87
CA TYR A 522 35.27 7.96 -4.46
C TYR A 522 36.23 7.67 -5.61
N ARG A 523 36.51 8.64 -6.50
CA ARG A 523 37.50 8.48 -7.57
C ARG A 523 38.90 8.21 -7.03
N GLU A 524 39.28 8.80 -5.90
CA GLU A 524 40.56 8.52 -5.26
C GLU A 524 40.61 7.07 -4.74
N ILE A 525 39.55 6.60 -4.08
CA ILE A 525 39.40 5.21 -3.63
C ILE A 525 39.45 4.24 -4.82
N ASP A 526 38.70 4.52 -5.88
CA ASP A 526 38.60 3.68 -7.08
C ASP A 526 39.90 3.67 -7.90
N SER A 527 40.68 4.76 -7.85
CA SER A 527 42.00 4.84 -8.48
C SER A 527 43.08 4.02 -7.78
N TYR A 528 42.76 3.41 -6.62
CA TYR A 528 43.71 2.60 -5.86
C TYR A 528 44.03 1.30 -6.60
N VAL A 529 45.26 1.21 -7.10
CA VAL A 529 45.80 -0.01 -7.71
C VAL A 529 46.65 -0.74 -6.68
N LEU A 530 46.34 -2.01 -6.43
CA LEU A 530 47.16 -2.88 -5.58
C LEU A 530 48.58 -2.95 -6.13
N THR A 531 49.57 -2.80 -5.26
CA THR A 531 50.96 -3.02 -5.66
C THR A 531 51.19 -4.50 -5.96
N GLU A 532 52.18 -4.80 -6.80
CA GLU A 532 52.55 -6.19 -7.13
C GLU A 532 52.83 -7.02 -5.88
N THR A 533 53.44 -6.43 -4.86
CA THR A 533 53.68 -7.06 -3.56
C THR A 533 52.40 -7.35 -2.78
N GLN A 534 51.39 -6.50 -2.86
CA GLN A 534 50.09 -6.73 -2.23
C GLN A 534 49.31 -7.82 -2.97
N VAL A 535 49.34 -7.82 -4.30
CA VAL A 535 48.76 -8.88 -5.13
C VAL A 535 49.37 -10.23 -4.79
N GLN A 536 50.71 -10.33 -4.77
CA GLN A 536 51.42 -11.56 -4.43
C GLN A 536 51.16 -12.01 -2.99
N SER A 537 51.03 -11.07 -2.05
CA SER A 537 50.71 -11.39 -0.66
C SER A 537 49.27 -11.91 -0.51
N ALA A 538 48.33 -11.34 -1.25
CA ALA A 538 46.94 -11.80 -1.29
C ALA A 538 46.83 -13.21 -1.92
N GLU A 539 47.55 -13.45 -3.02
CA GLU A 539 47.64 -14.78 -3.65
C GLU A 539 48.27 -15.82 -2.70
N ALA A 540 49.30 -15.44 -1.95
CA ALA A 540 49.96 -16.32 -0.98
C ALA A 540 49.06 -16.76 0.18
N VAL A 541 48.03 -15.99 0.51
CA VAL A 541 46.99 -16.36 1.49
C VAL A 541 45.75 -17.00 0.84
N GLY A 542 45.80 -17.27 -0.47
CA GLY A 542 44.79 -18.04 -1.20
C GLY A 542 43.73 -17.22 -1.93
N VAL A 543 43.90 -15.90 -2.07
CA VAL A 543 42.98 -15.07 -2.88
C VAL A 543 43.18 -15.40 -4.36
N VAL A 544 42.11 -15.82 -5.04
CA VAL A 544 42.08 -16.06 -6.49
C VAL A 544 41.34 -14.91 -7.17
N TRP A 545 42.02 -14.20 -8.07
CA TRP A 545 41.45 -13.09 -8.81
C TRP A 545 40.59 -13.60 -9.98
N GLU A 546 39.33 -13.21 -10.08
CA GLU A 546 38.40 -13.66 -11.15
C GLU A 546 38.89 -13.33 -12.57
N CYS A 547 39.70 -12.29 -12.72
CA CYS A 547 40.33 -11.90 -14.01
C CYS A 547 41.37 -12.92 -14.51
N TYR A 548 41.81 -13.84 -13.64
CA TYR A 548 42.75 -14.92 -13.91
C TYR A 548 42.16 -16.26 -13.47
N GLY A 549 40.86 -16.46 -13.68
CA GLY A 549 40.25 -17.78 -13.51
C GLY A 549 41.09 -18.86 -14.23
N PRO A 550 41.32 -20.02 -13.61
CA PRO A 550 42.15 -21.06 -14.21
C PRO A 550 41.60 -21.40 -15.59
N GLN A 551 42.46 -21.38 -16.61
CA GLN A 551 42.16 -22.16 -17.81
C GLN A 551 41.90 -23.58 -17.34
N LEU A 552 40.64 -24.01 -17.46
CA LEU A 552 40.20 -25.35 -17.10
C LEU A 552 41.15 -26.37 -17.71
N SER A 553 42.01 -26.93 -16.87
CA SER A 553 42.74 -28.15 -17.21
C SER A 553 41.74 -29.30 -17.14
N PRO A 554 41.81 -30.32 -18.02
CA PRO A 554 40.83 -31.39 -18.07
C PRO A 554 40.70 -32.05 -16.69
N CYS A 555 39.48 -31.99 -16.17
CA CYS A 555 39.10 -32.50 -14.86
C CYS A 555 39.49 -33.97 -14.75
N THR A 556 40.46 -34.28 -13.89
CA THR A 556 40.64 -35.62 -13.35
C THR A 556 40.69 -35.48 -11.85
N ASP A 557 39.81 -36.23 -11.20
CA ASP A 557 39.70 -36.45 -9.76
C ASP A 557 38.69 -35.56 -9.01
N ILE A 558 37.44 -36.01 -9.08
CA ILE A 558 36.31 -35.67 -8.20
C ILE A 558 36.57 -36.23 -6.80
N LEU A 559 36.38 -35.41 -5.76
CA LEU A 559 35.91 -35.86 -4.44
C LEU A 559 34.97 -34.80 -3.82
N PRO A 560 34.06 -35.19 -2.91
CA PRO A 560 32.63 -35.00 -3.14
C PRO A 560 31.97 -34.07 -2.12
N GLY A 561 30.96 -33.31 -2.56
CA GLY A 561 30.09 -32.54 -1.67
C GLY A 561 29.27 -31.53 -2.44
N ASP A 562 28.18 -32.01 -3.04
CA ASP A 562 26.88 -31.35 -3.25
C ASP A 562 26.26 -31.91 -4.54
N GLN A 563 25.37 -32.89 -4.35
CA GLN A 563 24.59 -33.50 -5.43
C GLN A 563 23.49 -32.53 -5.85
N GLU A 564 23.79 -31.67 -6.82
CA GLU A 564 22.77 -31.29 -7.81
C GLU A 564 22.63 -32.49 -8.76
N THR A 565 21.40 -32.97 -8.93
CA THR A 565 21.10 -34.14 -9.77
C THR A 565 21.45 -33.87 -11.23
N GLU A 566 22.22 -34.77 -11.85
CA GLU A 566 22.64 -34.72 -13.28
C GLU A 566 21.47 -34.48 -14.27
N GLU A 567 20.23 -34.79 -13.86
CA GLU A 567 19.01 -34.52 -14.64
C GLU A 567 18.69 -33.02 -14.76
N ASP A 568 18.93 -32.20 -13.73
CA ASP A 568 18.56 -30.77 -13.73
C ASP A 568 19.49 -29.92 -14.60
N ILE A 569 20.78 -30.27 -14.63
CA ILE A 569 21.79 -29.62 -15.50
C ILE A 569 21.51 -29.97 -16.97
N SER A 570 21.06 -31.20 -17.24
CA SER A 570 20.68 -31.67 -18.58
C SER A 570 19.44 -30.97 -19.13
N GLU A 571 18.41 -30.73 -18.31
CA GLU A 571 17.23 -29.97 -18.72
C GLU A 571 17.54 -28.50 -19.01
N LEU A 572 18.36 -27.86 -18.17
CA LEU A 572 18.74 -26.45 -18.37
C LEU A 572 19.58 -26.28 -19.64
N GLU A 573 20.52 -27.17 -19.91
CA GLU A 573 21.30 -27.16 -21.17
C GLU A 573 20.44 -27.42 -22.40
N LYS A 574 19.37 -28.21 -22.27
CA LYS A 574 18.42 -28.46 -23.35
C LYS A 574 17.57 -27.22 -23.63
N LEU A 575 17.07 -26.55 -22.60
CA LEU A 575 16.32 -25.30 -22.72
C LEU A 575 17.16 -24.17 -23.32
N LEU A 576 18.45 -24.08 -22.96
CA LEU A 576 19.38 -23.10 -23.54
C LEU A 576 19.63 -23.36 -25.03
N ARG A 577 19.75 -24.63 -25.44
CA ARG A 577 19.87 -24.98 -26.87
C ARG A 577 18.59 -24.70 -27.66
N GLU A 578 17.42 -25.00 -27.10
CA GLU A 578 16.14 -24.67 -27.73
C GLU A 578 15.95 -23.15 -27.90
N LEU A 579 16.41 -22.34 -26.93
CA LEU A 579 16.42 -20.88 -27.03
C LEU A 579 17.35 -20.35 -28.13
N ASP A 580 18.53 -20.96 -28.28
CA ASP A 580 19.50 -20.58 -29.30
C ASP A 580 19.03 -20.96 -30.72
N GLU A 581 18.33 -22.09 -30.86
CA GLU A 581 17.68 -22.50 -32.11
C GLU A 581 16.52 -21.54 -32.49
N VAL A 582 15.74 -21.07 -31.51
CA VAL A 582 14.68 -20.06 -31.73
C VAL A 582 15.26 -18.68 -32.08
N ALA A 583 16.41 -18.33 -31.53
CA ALA A 583 17.07 -17.06 -31.81
C ALA A 583 17.75 -17.02 -33.19
N THR A 584 18.11 -18.18 -33.74
CA THR A 584 18.86 -18.31 -34.99
C THR A 584 18.02 -18.76 -36.19
N ASP A 585 16.70 -18.97 -36.03
CA ASP A 585 15.78 -19.33 -37.11
C ASP A 585 15.71 -18.23 -38.20
N PRO A 586 16.23 -18.51 -39.42
CA PRO A 586 16.27 -17.54 -40.52
C PRO A 586 14.91 -17.33 -41.21
N GLU A 587 13.85 -18.09 -40.87
CA GLU A 587 12.50 -17.92 -41.45
C GLU A 587 11.55 -17.08 -40.58
N ARG A 588 12.02 -16.48 -39.49
CA ARG A 588 11.18 -15.62 -38.65
C ARG A 588 10.73 -14.36 -39.42
N PRO A 589 9.42 -14.12 -39.59
CA PRO A 589 8.95 -12.89 -40.24
C PRO A 589 9.39 -11.67 -39.43
N SER A 590 10.13 -10.76 -40.05
CA SER A 590 10.42 -9.45 -39.46
C SER A 590 9.10 -8.71 -39.26
N LEU A 591 8.73 -8.43 -38.00
CA LEU A 591 7.64 -7.53 -37.66
C LEU A 591 7.96 -6.14 -38.24
N VAL A 592 7.29 -5.79 -39.33
CA VAL A 592 7.08 -4.41 -39.79
C VAL A 592 5.76 -3.93 -39.22
#